data_AF-A0A6N9P6U2-F1
#
_entry.id   AF-A0A6N9P6U2-F1
#
_cell.length_a   1.000
_cell.length_b   1.000
_cell.length_c   1.000
_cell.angle_alpha   90.00
_cell.angle_beta   90.00
_cell.angle_gamma   90.00
#
_symmetry.space_group_name_H-M   'P 1'
#
loop_
_entity.id
_entity.type
_entity.pdbx_description
1 polymer ?
#
loop_
_entity_poly.entity_id
_entity_poly.type
_entity_poly.pdbx_seq_one_letter_code
_entity_poly.pdbx_strand_id
1 'polypeptide(L)'
;MLRARKKILCAAAVIALAAALFYLIFPLHPLSSLKPEEIEEIRLFAIPPEQTVILGPEDAAQAASLLRGLRAYQPGYRVGNSLCGQYIAFTVVKTDGSEVEVSNTGNVALTIGGTGYRAEYNSAEALNAFANGVLYSR
;
A
#
# COMPACT_ATOMS: atom_id res chain seq x y z
N MET A 1 -8.46 29.80 -38.41
CA MET A 1 -7.55 29.50 -37.27
C MET A 1 -8.24 29.41 -35.91
N LEU A 2 -9.17 30.33 -35.54
CA LEU A 2 -9.80 30.33 -34.20
C LEU A 2 -10.61 29.06 -33.86
N ARG A 3 -11.34 28.47 -34.83
CA ARG A 3 -12.11 27.22 -34.64
C ARG A 3 -11.22 26.01 -34.36
N ALA A 4 -10.04 25.91 -35.00
CA ALA A 4 -9.09 24.82 -34.78
C ALA A 4 -8.46 24.91 -33.38
N ARG A 5 -8.09 26.12 -32.93
CA ARG A 5 -7.59 26.36 -31.57
C ARG A 5 -8.61 25.99 -30.49
N LYS A 6 -9.90 26.31 -30.70
CA LYS A 6 -10.99 25.90 -29.79
C LYS A 6 -11.16 24.38 -29.72
N LYS A 7 -11.09 23.67 -30.86
CA LYS A 7 -11.16 22.19 -30.90
C LYS A 7 -9.99 21.54 -30.17
N ILE A 8 -8.77 22.06 -30.36
CA ILE A 8 -7.56 21.57 -29.66
C ILE A 8 -7.69 21.77 -28.15
N LEU A 9 -8.15 22.95 -27.72
CA LEU A 9 -8.34 23.24 -26.29
C LEU A 9 -9.39 22.32 -25.65
N CYS A 10 -10.53 22.07 -26.33
CA CYS A 10 -11.54 21.13 -25.86
C CYS A 10 -11.00 19.70 -25.76
N ALA A 11 -10.25 19.23 -26.75
CA ALA A 11 -9.64 17.90 -26.72
C ALA A 11 -8.65 17.74 -25.56
N ALA A 12 -7.79 18.74 -25.34
CA ALA A 12 -6.84 18.74 -24.22
C ALA A 12 -7.57 18.72 -22.87
N ALA A 13 -8.66 19.48 -22.72
CA ALA A 13 -9.46 19.49 -21.50
C ALA A 13 -10.13 18.13 -21.22
N VAL A 14 -10.65 17.46 -22.25
CA VAL A 14 -11.25 16.11 -22.11
C VAL A 14 -10.20 15.08 -21.70
N ILE A 15 -8.99 15.12 -22.29
CA ILE A 15 -7.90 14.23 -21.93
C ILE A 15 -7.46 14.46 -20.49
N ALA A 16 -7.29 15.72 -20.08
CA ALA A 16 -6.92 16.06 -18.71
C ALA A 16 -7.96 15.57 -17.69
N LEU A 17 -9.25 15.73 -18.00
CA LEU A 17 -10.34 15.24 -17.16
C LEU A 17 -10.35 13.71 -17.08
N ALA A 18 -10.16 13.02 -18.20
CA ALA A 18 -10.08 11.56 -18.23
C ALA A 18 -8.88 11.04 -17.44
N ALA A 19 -7.72 11.68 -17.55
CA ALA A 19 -6.53 11.33 -16.77
C ALA A 19 -6.74 11.56 -15.26
N ALA A 20 -7.36 12.68 -14.87
CA ALA A 20 -7.71 12.95 -13.48
C ALA A 20 -8.70 11.92 -12.93
N LEU A 21 -9.72 11.53 -13.70
CA LEU A 21 -10.68 10.50 -13.32
C LEU A 21 -10.00 9.12 -13.20
N PHE A 22 -9.11 8.79 -14.13
CA PHE A 22 -8.33 7.56 -14.09
C PHE A 22 -7.50 7.48 -12.80
N TYR A 23 -6.81 8.57 -12.45
CA TYR A 23 -6.01 8.66 -11.22
C TYR A 23 -6.84 8.48 -9.93
N LEU A 24 -8.14 8.80 -9.96
CA LEU A 24 -9.04 8.64 -8.81
C LEU A 24 -9.63 7.22 -8.69
N ILE A 25 -9.78 6.49 -9.80
CA ILE A 25 -10.52 5.21 -9.84
C ILE A 25 -9.60 4.01 -9.98
N PHE A 26 -8.44 4.15 -10.63
CA PHE A 26 -7.54 3.02 -10.86
C PHE A 26 -6.56 2.86 -9.70
N PRO A 27 -6.46 1.66 -9.11
CA PRO A 27 -5.55 1.43 -7.99
C PRO A 27 -4.10 1.48 -8.47
N LEU A 28 -3.28 2.13 -7.66
CA LEU A 28 -1.83 2.02 -7.70
C LEU A 28 -1.42 0.67 -7.11
N HIS A 29 -0.31 0.12 -7.63
CA HIS A 29 0.34 -1.07 -7.09
C HIS A 29 1.74 -0.66 -6.59
N PRO A 30 1.82 0.00 -5.43
CA PRO A 30 3.01 0.75 -5.00
C PRO A 30 4.25 -0.13 -4.79
N LEU A 31 4.06 -1.45 -4.63
CA LEU A 31 5.12 -2.42 -4.36
C LEU A 31 5.17 -3.54 -5.40
N SER A 32 4.55 -3.37 -6.57
CA SER A 32 4.51 -4.42 -7.61
C SER A 32 5.91 -4.84 -8.09
N SER A 33 6.89 -3.94 -7.98
CA SER A 33 8.29 -4.16 -8.36
C SER A 33 9.15 -4.77 -7.25
N LEU A 34 8.62 -5.01 -6.05
CA LEU A 34 9.36 -5.65 -4.97
C LEU A 34 9.72 -7.08 -5.40
N LYS A 35 11.01 -7.40 -5.46
CA LYS A 35 11.48 -8.72 -5.86
C LYS A 35 11.85 -9.58 -4.65
N PRO A 36 11.56 -10.89 -4.66
CA PRO A 36 11.95 -11.78 -3.56
C PRO A 36 13.46 -11.77 -3.28
N GLU A 37 14.29 -11.66 -4.31
CA GLU A 37 15.75 -11.72 -4.18
C GLU A 37 16.35 -10.45 -3.54
N GLU A 38 15.58 -9.37 -3.48
CA GLU A 38 15.97 -8.10 -2.87
C GLU A 38 15.59 -8.03 -1.39
N ILE A 39 14.87 -9.04 -0.84
CA ILE A 39 14.40 -9.07 0.54
C ILE A 39 15.37 -9.89 1.39
N GLU A 40 15.93 -9.26 2.42
CA GLU A 40 16.74 -9.93 3.43
C GLU A 40 15.87 -10.40 4.60
N GLU A 41 14.98 -9.54 5.08
CA GLU A 41 14.15 -9.79 6.25
C GLU A 41 12.83 -9.03 6.15
N ILE A 42 11.76 -9.58 6.72
CA ILE A 42 10.51 -8.86 6.96
C ILE A 42 10.18 -8.92 8.44
N ARG A 43 10.01 -7.74 9.05
CA ARG A 43 9.53 -7.60 10.43
C ARG A 43 8.07 -7.19 10.40
N LEU A 44 7.25 -7.86 11.21
CA LEU A 44 5.85 -7.52 11.43
C LEU A 44 5.69 -6.95 12.82
N PHE A 45 5.12 -5.75 12.92
CA PHE A 45 4.66 -5.14 14.17
C PHE A 45 3.15 -4.93 14.13
N ALA A 46 2.45 -5.08 15.27
CA ALA A 46 1.02 -4.80 15.34
C ALA A 46 0.57 -4.20 16.68
N ILE A 47 -0.49 -3.38 16.64
CA ILE A 47 -1.18 -2.79 17.78
C ILE A 47 -2.70 -2.96 17.58
N PRO A 48 -3.41 -3.67 18.48
CA PRO A 48 -2.88 -4.66 19.44
C PRO A 48 -2.26 -5.88 18.70
N PRO A 49 -1.33 -6.66 19.32
CA PRO A 49 -1.03 -6.75 20.75
C PRO A 49 0.33 -6.14 21.16
N GLU A 50 0.80 -5.11 20.44
CA GLU A 50 2.08 -4.44 20.70
C GLU A 50 3.30 -5.38 20.56
N GLN A 51 3.23 -6.30 19.60
CA GLN A 51 4.25 -7.31 19.36
C GLN A 51 4.97 -7.08 18.03
N THR A 52 6.29 -7.31 18.04
CA THR A 52 7.12 -7.42 16.84
C THR A 52 7.57 -8.85 16.64
N VAL A 53 7.45 -9.37 15.42
CA VAL A 53 7.89 -10.71 15.00
C VAL A 53 8.74 -10.59 13.75
N ILE A 54 9.87 -11.29 13.73
CA ILE A 54 10.65 -11.50 12.49
C ILE A 54 10.04 -12.69 11.76
N LEU A 55 9.64 -12.50 10.51
CA LEU A 55 8.98 -13.54 9.74
C LEU A 55 9.99 -14.62 9.32
N GLY A 56 9.60 -15.88 9.48
CA GLY A 56 10.34 -17.00 8.90
C GLY A 56 10.26 -17.00 7.36
N PRO A 57 11.06 -17.82 6.65
CA PRO A 57 11.14 -17.78 5.18
C PRO A 57 9.79 -17.94 4.45
N GLU A 58 8.94 -18.86 4.92
CA GLU A 58 7.62 -19.09 4.32
C GLU A 58 6.66 -17.89 4.54
N ASP A 59 6.58 -17.41 5.78
CA ASP A 59 5.77 -16.24 6.15
C ASP A 59 6.26 -14.99 5.40
N ALA A 60 7.57 -14.80 5.27
CA ALA A 60 8.17 -13.69 4.55
C ALA A 60 7.83 -13.74 3.05
N ALA A 61 7.88 -14.92 2.42
CA ALA A 61 7.48 -15.08 1.02
C ALA A 61 5.99 -14.78 0.80
N GLN A 62 5.12 -15.23 1.71
CA GLN A 62 3.69 -14.93 1.66
C GLN A 62 3.42 -13.43 1.86
N ALA A 63 4.05 -12.81 2.85
CA ALA A 63 3.97 -11.37 3.11
C ALA A 63 4.44 -10.57 1.88
N ALA A 64 5.57 -10.92 1.27
CA ALA A 64 6.07 -10.27 0.07
C ALA A 64 5.08 -10.36 -1.10
N SER A 65 4.39 -11.50 -1.27
CA SER A 65 3.36 -11.68 -2.28
C SER A 65 2.15 -10.76 -2.04
N LEU A 66 1.68 -10.68 -0.79
CA LEU A 66 0.59 -9.77 -0.39
C LEU A 66 0.97 -8.30 -0.59
N LEU A 67 2.19 -7.91 -0.19
CA LEU A 67 2.71 -6.56 -0.37
C LEU A 67 2.78 -6.17 -1.86
N ARG A 68 3.24 -7.05 -2.74
CA ARG A 68 3.23 -6.81 -4.19
C ARG A 68 1.82 -6.68 -4.77
N GLY A 69 0.86 -7.40 -4.18
CA GLY A 69 -0.55 -7.37 -4.55
C GLY A 69 -1.34 -6.21 -3.95
N LEU A 70 -0.72 -5.40 -3.08
CA LEU A 70 -1.38 -4.32 -2.37
C LEU A 70 -1.89 -3.25 -3.33
N ARG A 71 -3.14 -2.81 -3.12
CA ARG A 71 -3.81 -1.82 -3.97
C ARG A 71 -4.12 -0.57 -3.17
N ALA A 72 -3.72 0.58 -3.72
CA ALA A 72 -3.79 1.86 -3.04
C ALA A 72 -4.35 2.95 -3.95
N TYR A 73 -4.97 3.96 -3.36
CA TYR A 73 -5.50 5.12 -4.04
C TYR A 73 -5.01 6.40 -3.38
N GLN A 74 -5.07 7.52 -4.10
CA GLN A 74 -4.93 8.87 -3.54
C GLN A 74 -3.64 9.05 -2.69
N PRO A 75 -2.45 9.10 -3.32
CA PRO A 75 -1.22 9.49 -2.63
C PRO A 75 -1.39 10.80 -1.87
N GLY A 76 -0.90 10.86 -0.64
CA GLY A 76 -1.11 11.99 0.27
C GLY A 76 -2.44 11.93 1.05
N TYR A 77 -3.19 10.84 0.95
CA TYR A 77 -4.36 10.60 1.80
C TYR A 77 -3.95 10.62 3.28
N ARG A 78 -4.72 11.34 4.09
CA ARG A 78 -4.51 11.45 5.53
C ARG A 78 -5.73 10.89 6.25
N VAL A 79 -5.47 9.92 7.10
CA VAL A 79 -6.46 9.41 8.05
C VAL A 79 -6.74 10.47 9.10
N GLY A 80 -8.03 10.72 9.36
CA GLY A 80 -8.44 11.54 10.48
C GLY A 80 -8.20 10.82 11.81
N ASN A 81 -8.03 11.59 12.90
CA ASN A 81 -7.63 11.10 14.23
C ASN A 81 -8.58 10.09 14.90
N SER A 82 -9.74 9.81 14.30
CA SER A 82 -10.80 8.97 14.88
C SER A 82 -10.83 7.54 14.34
N LEU A 83 -9.86 7.13 13.52
CA LEU A 83 -9.86 5.77 12.98
C LEU A 83 -9.46 4.77 14.06
N CYS A 84 -10.45 3.97 14.47
CA CYS A 84 -10.28 2.84 15.38
C CYS A 84 -10.10 1.56 14.55
N GLY A 85 -9.09 0.77 14.89
CA GLY A 85 -8.79 -0.49 14.22
C GLY A 85 -7.40 -0.97 14.60
N GLN A 86 -7.06 -2.17 14.15
CA GLN A 86 -5.71 -2.68 14.29
C GLN A 86 -4.75 -1.88 13.40
N TYR A 87 -3.59 -1.55 13.94
CA TYR A 87 -2.44 -1.07 13.21
C TYR A 87 -1.49 -2.24 13.00
N ILE A 88 -1.05 -2.47 11.77
CA ILE A 88 0.04 -3.39 11.46
C ILE A 88 1.09 -2.64 10.64
N ALA A 89 2.36 -2.97 10.82
CA ALA A 89 3.47 -2.44 10.05
C ALA A 89 4.41 -3.57 9.64
N PHE A 90 4.69 -3.63 8.34
CA PHE A 90 5.70 -4.49 7.75
C PHE A 90 6.92 -3.65 7.43
N THR A 91 8.04 -3.92 8.08
CA THR A 91 9.34 -3.36 7.71
C THR A 91 10.06 -4.38 6.85
N VAL A 92 10.21 -4.07 5.56
CA VAL A 92 10.98 -4.89 4.62
C VAL A 92 12.41 -4.37 4.61
N VAL A 93 13.33 -5.17 5.12
CA VAL A 93 14.77 -4.91 5.05
C VAL A 93 15.30 -5.55 3.77
N LYS A 94 15.94 -4.73 2.93
CA LYS A 94 16.50 -5.20 1.67
C LYS A 94 17.96 -5.60 1.81
N THR A 95 18.43 -6.40 0.86
CA THR A 95 19.82 -6.88 0.81
C THR A 95 20.86 -5.76 0.61
N ASP A 96 20.45 -4.57 0.16
CA ASP A 96 21.30 -3.38 0.09
C ASP A 96 21.31 -2.56 1.41
N GLY A 97 20.63 -3.05 2.44
CA GLY A 97 20.48 -2.41 3.75
C GLY A 97 19.41 -1.32 3.80
N SER A 98 18.73 -1.01 2.70
CA SER A 98 17.60 -0.06 2.72
C SER A 98 16.35 -0.70 3.31
N GLU A 99 15.52 0.10 3.98
CA GLU A 99 14.27 -0.36 4.57
C GLU A 99 13.07 0.35 3.92
N VAL A 100 11.97 -0.38 3.75
CA VAL A 100 10.67 0.22 3.43
C VAL A 100 9.63 -0.25 4.44
N GLU A 101 8.99 0.71 5.11
CA GLU A 101 7.87 0.43 6.00
C GLU A 101 6.55 0.53 5.23
N VAL A 102 5.69 -0.46 5.45
CA VAL A 102 4.33 -0.54 4.93
C VAL A 102 3.39 -0.78 6.09
N SER A 103 2.65 0.25 6.51
CA SER A 103 1.64 0.12 7.54
C SER A 103 0.23 0.13 6.98
N ASN A 104 -0.65 -0.61 7.66
CA ASN A 104 -2.09 -0.66 7.41
C ASN A 104 -2.82 -0.35 8.71
N THR A 105 -3.74 0.61 8.65
CA THR A 105 -4.61 0.98 9.76
C THR A 105 -6.06 0.67 9.39
N GLY A 106 -6.64 -0.33 10.06
CA GLY A 106 -8.06 -0.66 9.96
C GLY A 106 -8.54 -1.03 8.55
N ASN A 107 -7.66 -1.53 7.68
CA ASN A 107 -7.95 -1.94 6.29
C ASN A 107 -8.45 -0.83 5.36
N VAL A 108 -8.31 0.44 5.77
CA VAL A 108 -8.81 1.59 5.02
C VAL A 108 -7.72 2.58 4.65
N ALA A 109 -6.56 2.48 5.29
CA ALA A 109 -5.45 3.39 5.07
C ALA A 109 -4.12 2.66 5.11
N LEU A 110 -3.23 3.10 4.22
CA LEU A 110 -1.87 2.59 4.13
C LEU A 110 -0.89 3.75 4.30
N THR A 111 0.25 3.48 4.93
CA THR A 111 1.43 4.34 4.82
C THR A 111 2.57 3.52 4.25
N ILE A 112 3.16 3.99 3.15
CA ILE A 112 4.24 3.28 2.45
C ILE A 112 5.41 4.25 2.31
N GLY A 113 6.54 3.94 2.96
CA GLY A 113 7.72 4.80 2.97
C GLY A 113 7.41 6.23 3.41
N GLY A 114 6.50 6.40 4.38
CA GLY A 114 6.04 7.70 4.89
C GLY A 114 4.96 8.41 4.06
N THR A 115 4.56 7.87 2.90
CA THR A 115 3.45 8.44 2.11
C THR A 115 2.14 7.75 2.46
N GLY A 116 1.10 8.53 2.79
CA GLY A 116 -0.23 8.02 3.08
C GLY A 116 -1.06 7.74 1.82
N TYR A 117 -1.88 6.69 1.86
CA TYR A 117 -2.77 6.27 0.79
C TYR A 117 -4.10 5.79 1.38
N ARG A 118 -5.17 5.93 0.59
CA ARG A 118 -6.41 5.20 0.84
C ARG A 118 -6.22 3.75 0.39
N ALA A 119 -6.54 2.81 1.26
CA ALA A 119 -6.42 1.38 0.94
C ALA A 119 -7.58 0.91 0.05
N GLU A 120 -7.31 -0.05 -0.83
CA GLU A 120 -8.35 -0.96 -1.30
C GLU A 120 -8.60 -2.00 -0.20
N TYR A 121 -9.87 -2.13 0.20
CA TYR A 121 -10.23 -2.87 1.40
C TYR A 121 -9.79 -4.33 1.37
N ASN A 122 -10.00 -5.07 0.28
CA ASN A 122 -9.74 -6.51 0.25
C ASN A 122 -8.23 -6.82 0.31
N SER A 123 -7.40 -6.06 -0.40
CA SER A 123 -5.95 -6.22 -0.36
C SER A 123 -5.36 -5.84 1.00
N ALA A 124 -5.92 -4.83 1.67
CA ALA A 124 -5.50 -4.45 3.02
C ALA A 124 -6.01 -5.43 4.08
N GLU A 125 -7.25 -5.93 3.94
CA GLU A 125 -7.77 -7.01 4.77
C GLU A 125 -6.88 -8.24 4.68
N ALA A 126 -6.50 -8.68 3.47
CA ALA A 126 -5.70 -9.89 3.29
C ALA A 126 -4.35 -9.77 4.01
N LEU A 127 -3.75 -8.56 3.98
CA LEU A 127 -2.53 -8.26 4.72
C LEU A 127 -2.75 -8.30 6.24
N ASN A 128 -3.87 -7.79 6.73
CA ASN A 128 -4.23 -7.81 8.15
C ASN A 128 -4.60 -9.22 8.66
N ALA A 129 -5.32 -10.00 7.86
CA ALA A 129 -5.62 -11.39 8.15
C ALA A 129 -4.35 -12.23 8.23
N PHE A 130 -3.40 -12.03 7.31
CA PHE A 130 -2.09 -12.65 7.38
C PHE A 130 -1.35 -12.28 8.67
N ALA A 131 -1.27 -10.98 9.00
CA ALA A 131 -0.62 -10.52 10.23
C ALA A 131 -1.23 -11.18 11.47
N ASN A 132 -2.56 -11.26 11.54
CA ASN A 132 -3.25 -11.93 12.64
C ASN A 132 -3.01 -13.44 12.69
N GLY A 133 -2.89 -14.10 11.54
CA GLY A 133 -2.48 -15.51 11.47
C GLY A 133 -1.10 -15.72 12.08
N VAL A 134 -0.14 -14.86 11.76
CA VAL A 134 1.22 -14.92 12.32
C VAL A 134 1.23 -14.65 13.83
N LEU A 135 0.46 -13.66 14.30
CA LEU A 135 0.50 -13.19 15.70
C LEU A 135 -0.31 -14.04 16.67
N TYR A 136 -1.44 -14.60 16.24
CA TYR A 136 -2.41 -15.24 17.15
C TYR A 136 -2.63 -16.73 16.88
N SER A 137 -2.15 -17.28 15.76
CA SER A 137 -2.39 -18.68 15.39
C SER A 137 -1.15 -19.57 15.55
N ARG A 138 -0.22 -19.19 16.43
CA ARG A 138 0.92 -20.00 16.86
C ARG A 138 0.98 -20.13 18.37
#